data_AF-A0A0B6YNH1-F1
#
_entry.id   AF-A0A0B6YNH1-F1
#
_cell.length_a   1.000
_cell.length_b   1.000
_cell.length_c   1.000
_cell.angle_alpha   90.00
_cell.angle_beta   90.00
_cell.angle_gamma   90.00
#
_symmetry.space_group_name_H-M   'P 1'
#
loop_
_entity.id
_entity.type
_entity.pdbx_description
1 polymer ?
#
loop_
_entity_poly.entity_id
_entity_poly.type
_entity_poly.pdbx_seq_one_letter_code
_entity_poly.pdbx_strand_id
1 'polypeptide(L)' 'MTIGVDSALHRIQEAVDDIMTTAVSHKRAFVLEIMGRKCGYLPLVAGISSEATSIFIPEDPPYGDWKQHL' A
#
# COMPACT_ATOMS: atom_id res chain seq x y z
N MET A 1 8.32 16.15 2.26
CA MET A 1 9.01 15.29 3.24
C MET A 1 8.80 15.88 4.63
N THR A 2 8.32 15.10 5.59
CA THR A 2 8.12 15.55 6.99
C THR A 2 8.76 14.57 7.97
N ILE A 3 9.08 15.04 9.17
CA ILE A 3 9.71 14.20 10.21
C ILE A 3 8.78 13.02 10.53
N GLY A 4 9.35 11.81 10.58
CA GLY A 4 8.64 10.57 10.91
C GLY A 4 8.06 9.81 9.71
N VAL A 5 8.05 10.40 8.51
CA VAL A 5 7.56 9.74 7.29
C VAL A 5 8.38 8.50 6.96
N ASP A 6 9.70 8.61 6.92
CA ASP A 6 10.58 7.49 6.58
C ASP A 6 10.50 6.37 7.63
N SER A 7 10.37 6.73 8.91
CA SER A 7 10.18 5.76 9.98
C SER A 7 8.86 5.01 9.83
N ALA A 8 7.77 5.70 9.50
CA ALA A 8 6.48 5.07 9.23
C ALA A 8 6.53 4.18 7.97
N LEU A 9 7.18 4.65 6.91
CA LEU A 9 7.37 3.88 5.69
C LEU A 9 8.16 2.60 5.94
N HIS A 10 9.23 2.67 6.73
CA HIS A 10 10.01 1.50 7.09
C HIS A 10 9.18 0.44 7.83
N ARG A 11 8.30 0.84 8.75
CA ARG A 11 7.36 -0.07 9.42
C ARG A 11 6.37 -0.71 8.45
N ILE A 12 5.90 0.03 7.45
CA ILE A 12 5.03 -0.51 6.40
C ILE A 12 5.77 -1.56 5.57
N GLN A 13 7.03 -1.29 5.19
CA GLN A 13 7.82 -2.24 4.42
C GLN A 13 8.09 -3.54 5.17
N GLU A 14 8.44 -3.48 6.46
CA GLU A 14 8.61 -4.69 7.28
C GLU A 14 7.34 -5.55 7.31
N ALA A 15 6.17 -4.91 7.47
CA ALA A 15 4.90 -5.63 7.45
C ALA A 15 4.59 -6.28 6.09
N VAL A 16 5.00 -5.65 4.99
CA VAL A 16 4.91 -6.23 3.64
C VAL A 16 5.84 -7.44 3.51
N ASP A 17 7.10 -7.31 3.95
CA ASP A 17 8.10 -8.38 3.86
C ASP A 17 7.64 -9.63 4.63
N ASP A 18 7.05 -9.45 5.82
CA ASP A 18 6.54 -10.52 6.67
C ASP A 18 5.45 -11.36 5.98
N ILE A 19 4.57 -10.72 5.20
CA ILE A 19 3.45 -11.42 4.53
C ILE A 19 3.82 -11.93 3.13
N MET A 20 4.80 -11.31 2.46
CA MET A 20 5.09 -11.54 1.04
C MET A 20 5.44 -13.00 0.74
N THR A 21 6.28 -13.60 1.58
CA THR A 21 6.72 -14.99 1.41
C THR A 21 5.53 -15.97 1.44
N THR A 22 4.55 -15.72 2.30
CA THR A 22 3.33 -16.54 2.41
C THR A 22 2.35 -16.26 1.27
N ALA A 23 2.29 -15.02 0.79
CA ALA A 23 1.46 -14.60 -0.33
C ALA A 23 1.84 -15.34 -1.61
N VAL A 24 3.15 -15.39 -1.93
CA VAL A 24 3.67 -16.10 -3.10
C VAL A 24 3.43 -17.61 -2.98
N SER A 25 3.74 -18.19 -1.81
CA SER A 25 3.66 -19.64 -1.60
C SER A 25 2.23 -20.19 -1.74
N HIS A 26 1.23 -19.41 -1.30
CA HIS A 26 -0.18 -19.83 -1.33
C HIS A 26 -1.03 -19.14 -2.40
N LYS A 27 -0.41 -18.33 -3.28
CA LYS A 27 -1.11 -17.55 -4.31
C LYS A 27 -2.27 -16.72 -3.73
N ARG A 28 -2.01 -16.01 -2.64
CA ARG A 28 -3.00 -15.16 -1.95
C ARG A 28 -2.80 -13.70 -2.31
N ALA A 29 -3.91 -12.97 -2.37
CA ALA A 29 -3.91 -11.53 -2.36
C ALA A 29 -4.05 -11.02 -0.92
N PHE A 30 -3.30 -9.98 -0.57
CA PHE A 30 -3.42 -9.29 0.70
C PHE A 30 -3.87 -7.85 0.47
N VAL A 31 -4.71 -7.35 1.37
CA VAL A 31 -5.13 -5.95 1.40
C VAL A 31 -4.53 -5.34 2.66
N LEU A 32 -3.74 -4.27 2.50
CA LEU A 32 -3.08 -3.58 3.60
C LEU A 32 -3.73 -2.22 3.82
N GLU A 33 -4.24 -1.98 5.03
CA GLU A 33 -4.76 -0.67 5.44
C GLU A 33 -3.62 0.15 6.06
N ILE A 34 -3.30 1.28 5.43
CA ILE A 34 -2.16 2.13 5.80
C ILE A 34 -2.67 3.46 6.39
N MET A 35 -1.98 3.95 7.41
CA MET A 35 -2.25 5.26 8.00
C MET A 35 -2.02 6.40 7.01
N GLY A 36 -2.75 7.51 7.16
CA GLY A 36 -2.65 8.65 6.25
C GLY A 36 -3.83 9.60 6.35
N ARG A 37 -4.98 9.12 6.85
CA ARG A 37 -6.22 9.86 7.09
C ARG A 37 -6.71 10.63 5.87
N LYS A 38 -6.17 11.82 5.61
CA LYS A 38 -6.50 12.67 4.45
C LYS A 38 -5.34 12.81 3.45
N CYS A 39 -4.25 12.09 3.66
CA CYS A 39 -3.07 12.13 2.82
C CYS A 39 -2.67 10.71 2.40
N GLY A 40 -2.59 10.47 1.10
CA GLY A 40 -2.19 9.21 0.47
C GLY A 40 -0.70 9.05 0.27
N TYR A 41 0.14 9.94 0.80
CA TYR A 41 1.60 9.89 0.58
C TYR A 41 2.22 8.57 1.03
N LEU A 42 1.89 8.07 2.23
CA LEU A 42 2.40 6.80 2.75
C LEU A 42 1.99 5.59 1.86
N PRO A 43 0.70 5.36 1.57
CA PRO A 43 0.30 4.26 0.69
C PRO A 43 0.83 4.41 -0.74
N LEU A 44 0.97 5.63 -1.27
CA LEU A 44 1.56 5.87 -2.59
C LEU A 44 3.03 5.42 -2.65
N VAL A 45 3.86 5.90 -1.72
CA VAL A 45 5.29 5.57 -1.71
C VAL A 45 5.49 4.09 -1.36
N ALA A 46 4.74 3.57 -0.38
CA ALA A 46 4.80 2.17 0.00
C ALA A 46 4.42 1.25 -1.17
N GLY A 47 3.35 1.59 -1.92
CA GLY A 47 2.92 0.80 -3.06
C GLY A 47 3.93 0.78 -4.20
N ILE A 48 4.63 1.90 -4.44
CA ILE A 48 5.73 1.96 -5.42
C ILE A 48 6.90 1.08 -4.97
N SER A 49 7.29 1.14 -3.69
CA SER A 49 8.42 0.36 -3.19
C SER A 49 8.12 -1.12 -3.00
N SER A 50 6.84 -1.50 -2.86
CA SER A 50 6.41 -2.90 -2.65
C SER A 50 5.79 -3.56 -3.89
N GLU A 51 5.86 -2.92 -5.06
CA GLU A 51 5.22 -3.41 -6.30
C GLU A 51 3.72 -3.76 -6.12
N ALA A 52 2.99 -2.91 -5.41
CA ALA A 52 1.56 -3.13 -5.18
C ALA A 52 0.78 -3.11 -6.49
N THR A 53 -0.08 -4.11 -6.72
CA THR A 53 -0.94 -4.20 -7.91
C THR A 53 -1.91 -3.02 -8.01
N SER A 54 -2.38 -2.52 -6.87
CA SER A 54 -3.30 -1.38 -6.81
C SER A 54 -3.14 -0.65 -5.48
N ILE A 55 -3.32 0.66 -5.52
CA ILE A 55 -3.33 1.54 -4.36
C ILE A 55 -4.59 2.41 -4.36
N PHE A 56 -5.06 2.78 -3.18
CA PHE A 56 -6.20 3.67 -3.01
C PHE A 56 -5.76 4.86 -2.17
N ILE A 57 -5.89 6.07 -2.72
CA ILE A 57 -5.50 7.31 -2.07
C ILE A 57 -6.61 8.36 -2.16
N PRO A 58 -6.80 9.20 -1.12
CA PRO A 58 -7.87 10.21 -1.13
C PRO A 58 -7.66 11.30 -2.18
N GLU A 59 -6.43 11.53 -2.63
CA GLU A 59 -6.09 12.51 -3.66
C GLU A 59 -6.55 12.09 -5.06
N ASP A 60 -6.70 10.79 -5.31
CA ASP A 60 -7.16 10.22 -6.58
C ASP A 60 -8.14 9.07 -6.31
N PRO A 61 -9.41 9.39 -5.99
CA PRO A 61 -10.40 8.38 -5.66
C PRO A 61 -10.74 7.52 -6.90
N PRO A 62 -11.02 6.22 -6.72
CA PRO A 62 -11.33 5.34 -7.83
C PRO A 62 -12.55 5.84 -8.63
N TYR A 63 -12.39 5.99 -9.94
CA TYR A 63 -13.45 6.41 -10.85
C TYR A 63 -14.20 5.22 -11.45
N GLY A 64 -15.52 5.34 -11.58
CA GLY A 64 -16.36 4.32 -12.22
C GLY A 64 -16.32 2.96 -11.50
N ASP A 65 -16.38 1.86 -12.28
CA ASP A 65 -16.29 0.49 -11.76
C ASP A 65 -14.83 0.04 -11.66
N TRP A 66 -14.11 0.58 -10.67
CA TRP A 66 -12.71 0.25 -10.40
C TRP A 66 -12.45 -1.24 -10.18
N LYS A 67 -13.47 -2.02 -9.81
CA LYS A 67 -13.37 -3.46 -9.57
C LYS A 67 -13.03 -4.25 -10.83
N GLN A 68 -13.34 -3.73 -12.01
CA GLN A 68 -12.98 -4.38 -13.28
C GLN A 68 -11.51 -4.20 -13.66
N HIS A 69 -10.83 -3.24 -13.02
CA HIS A 69 -9.45 -2.87 -13.31
C HIS A 69 -8.46 -3.42 -12.27
N LEU A 70 -8.96 -4.15 -11.26
CA LEU A 70 -8.18 -4.93 -10.31
C LEU A 70 -7.80 -6.29 -10.91
#